data_AF-A0A1Q8KVM0-F1
#
_entry.id   AF-A0A1Q8KVM0-F1
#
_cell.length_a   1.000
_cell.length_b   1.000
_cell.length_c   1.000
_cell.angle_alpha   90.00
_cell.angle_beta   90.00
_cell.angle_gamma   90.00
#
_symmetry.space_group_name_H-M   'P 1'
#
loop_
_entity.id
_entity.type
_entity.pdbx_description
1 polymer ?
#
loop_
_entity_poly.entity_id
_entity_poly.type
_entity_poly.pdbx_seq_one_letter_code
_entity_poly.pdbx_strand_id
1 'polypeptide(L)'
;MVLAVAGTVSVLPAADRPEEIDVPAASAPGTLKVMPLGASSTVGVGSTATAGYRLPLWERLTARGVRLDFVGSRNGGPDALPDGDHEGRSGWTAARMLPMTGGWVLAAEPDVVLLHAGTNDLLNGVSARDTATTLDRMLDRIFAAAPRTHVIMAGVWAPLTKQRAQRAELGRRLPGVAAKHRAAGHSVEYLDVSGLFPATRTADGLHAGQAAYREISEAWAERIEAWLERPPDRRRAAG
;
A
#
# COMPACT_ATOMS: atom_id res chain seq x y z
N MET A 1 -60.62 -16.18 -28.48
CA MET A 1 -60.42 -17.30 -27.54
C MET A 1 -59.21 -18.08 -28.01
N VAL A 2 -58.43 -18.65 -27.08
CA VAL A 2 -57.10 -19.30 -27.22
C VAL A 2 -55.91 -18.32 -27.22
N LEU A 3 -54.81 -18.48 -26.49
CA LEU A 3 -54.47 -19.02 -25.15
C LEU A 3 -53.00 -18.55 -24.96
N ALA A 4 -52.68 -17.74 -23.95
CA ALA A 4 -51.28 -17.37 -23.66
C ALA A 4 -50.66 -18.44 -22.74
N VAL A 5 -49.52 -19.00 -23.14
CA VAL A 5 -48.74 -19.92 -22.31
C VAL A 5 -47.87 -19.09 -21.35
N ALA A 6 -48.20 -19.14 -20.06
CA ALA A 6 -47.41 -18.55 -19.00
C ALA A 6 -46.24 -19.50 -18.65
N GLY A 7 -45.01 -19.05 -18.86
CA GLY A 7 -43.81 -19.72 -18.35
C GLY A 7 -43.60 -19.37 -16.88
N THR A 8 -43.60 -20.38 -16.01
CA THR A 8 -43.28 -20.23 -14.58
C THR A 8 -41.78 -20.01 -14.41
N VAL A 9 -41.39 -18.86 -13.86
CA VAL A 9 -40.03 -18.67 -13.35
C VAL A 9 -39.94 -19.35 -11.99
N SER A 10 -39.11 -20.40 -11.92
CA SER A 10 -38.79 -21.09 -10.67
C SER A 10 -37.95 -20.17 -9.79
N VAL A 11 -38.47 -19.80 -8.61
CA VAL A 11 -37.74 -19.00 -7.63
C VAL A 11 -36.96 -19.95 -6.73
N LEU A 12 -35.63 -19.95 -6.87
CA LEU A 12 -34.74 -20.64 -5.92
C LEU A 12 -34.73 -19.90 -4.56
N PRO A 13 -34.57 -20.62 -3.44
CA PRO A 13 -34.58 -20.05 -2.10
C PRO A 13 -33.37 -19.13 -1.86
N ALA A 14 -33.57 -18.11 -1.02
CA ALA A 14 -32.69 -16.95 -0.82
C ALA A 14 -31.30 -17.21 -0.18
N ALA A 15 -30.84 -18.47 -0.07
CA ALA A 15 -29.64 -18.84 0.68
C ALA A 15 -28.35 -19.00 -0.15
N ASP A 16 -28.43 -18.90 -1.49
CA ASP A 16 -27.28 -19.13 -2.40
C ASP A 16 -27.00 -17.94 -3.35
N ARG A 17 -27.30 -16.70 -2.93
CA ARG A 17 -26.81 -15.55 -3.69
C ARG A 17 -25.33 -15.33 -3.37
N PRO A 18 -24.41 -15.31 -4.34
CA PRO A 18 -23.06 -14.83 -4.10
C PRO A 18 -23.14 -13.40 -3.57
N GLU A 19 -22.39 -13.13 -2.50
CA GLU A 19 -22.20 -11.79 -1.94
C GLU A 19 -21.81 -10.85 -3.10
N GLU A 20 -22.66 -9.84 -3.34
CA GLU A 20 -22.46 -8.86 -4.39
C GLU A 20 -21.22 -8.06 -4.02
N ILE A 21 -20.11 -8.34 -4.70
CA ILE A 21 -18.88 -7.58 -4.55
C ILE A 21 -19.18 -6.19 -5.08
N ASP A 22 -19.28 -5.22 -4.16
CA ASP A 22 -19.41 -3.81 -4.50
C ASP A 22 -18.09 -3.37 -5.15
N VAL A 23 -18.08 -3.36 -6.49
CA VAL A 23 -16.93 -2.91 -7.26
C VAL A 23 -16.97 -1.38 -7.28
N PRO A 24 -15.95 -0.67 -6.75
CA PRO A 24 -15.94 0.79 -6.77
C PRO A 24 -16.12 1.31 -8.20
N ALA A 25 -16.98 2.31 -8.36
CA ALA A 25 -17.17 3.00 -9.62
C ALA A 25 -15.83 3.48 -10.19
N ALA A 26 -15.63 3.33 -11.49
CA ALA A 26 -14.42 3.80 -12.17
C ALA A 26 -14.15 5.29 -11.83
N SER A 27 -12.99 5.57 -11.23
CA SER A 27 -12.65 6.92 -10.77
C SER A 27 -12.66 7.92 -11.93
N ALA A 28 -13.17 9.13 -11.66
CA ALA A 28 -13.27 10.18 -12.66
C ALA A 28 -11.90 10.54 -13.24
N PRO A 29 -11.80 10.93 -14.54
CA PRO A 29 -10.54 11.31 -15.17
C PRO A 29 -9.74 12.30 -14.32
N GLY A 30 -8.46 11.97 -14.04
CA GLY A 30 -7.54 12.80 -13.26
C GLY A 30 -7.65 12.67 -11.74
N THR A 31 -8.29 11.62 -11.24
CA THR A 31 -8.17 11.16 -9.84
C THR A 31 -6.95 10.24 -9.72
N LEU A 32 -6.14 10.42 -8.68
CA LEU A 32 -4.97 9.62 -8.37
C LEU A 32 -5.35 8.50 -7.40
N LYS A 33 -5.31 7.25 -7.86
CA LYS A 33 -5.51 6.08 -7.01
C LYS A 33 -4.22 5.70 -6.27
N VAL A 34 -4.21 5.81 -4.96
CA VAL A 34 -3.06 5.43 -4.12
C VAL A 34 -3.45 4.23 -3.27
N MET A 35 -2.67 3.15 -3.32
CA MET A 35 -2.83 2.00 -2.44
C MET A 35 -1.80 2.05 -1.29
N PRO A 36 -2.22 2.33 -0.04
CA PRO A 36 -1.40 2.09 1.14
C PRO A 36 -1.30 0.58 1.40
N LEU A 37 -0.19 -0.07 1.05
CA LEU A 37 0.02 -1.52 1.19
C LEU A 37 1.04 -1.84 2.29
N GLY A 38 0.63 -2.55 3.33
CA GLY A 38 1.57 -2.91 4.39
C GLY A 38 0.93 -3.57 5.60
N ALA A 39 1.54 -3.36 6.78
CA ALA A 39 1.10 -3.96 8.04
C ALA A 39 0.44 -2.92 8.98
N SER A 40 0.65 -3.06 10.30
CA SER A 40 0.06 -2.19 11.33
C SER A 40 0.42 -0.72 11.19
N SER A 41 1.62 -0.41 10.70
CA SER A 41 2.02 0.99 10.44
C SER A 41 1.21 1.65 9.30
N THR A 42 0.70 0.84 8.37
CA THR A 42 -0.21 1.30 7.30
C THR A 42 -1.64 1.43 7.81
N VAL A 43 -2.08 0.51 8.69
CA VAL A 43 -3.36 0.65 9.41
C VAL A 43 -3.37 1.93 10.25
N GLY A 44 -2.21 2.31 10.82
CA GLY A 44 -2.05 3.52 11.61
C GLY A 44 -1.91 3.28 13.11
N VAL A 45 -1.49 2.07 13.52
CA VAL A 45 -1.17 1.79 14.92
C VAL A 45 -0.10 2.77 15.41
N GLY A 46 -0.24 3.28 16.62
CA GLY A 46 0.59 4.36 17.17
C GLY A 46 0.05 5.77 16.90
N SER A 47 -0.90 5.94 15.97
CA SER A 47 -1.68 7.16 15.82
C SER A 47 -3.03 6.91 15.13
N THR A 48 -4.01 6.43 15.90
CA THR A 48 -5.39 6.22 15.42
C THR A 48 -6.05 7.54 14.99
N ALA A 49 -5.75 8.63 15.69
CA ALA A 49 -6.25 9.98 15.40
C ALA A 49 -5.83 10.51 14.01
N THR A 50 -4.85 9.91 13.34
CA THR A 50 -4.43 10.29 11.99
C THR A 50 -4.38 9.12 11.02
N ALA A 51 -4.90 7.95 11.41
CA ALA A 51 -4.75 6.72 10.62
C ALA A 51 -3.28 6.49 10.20
N GLY A 52 -2.35 6.75 11.13
CA GLY A 52 -0.92 6.77 10.84
C GLY A 52 -0.54 7.94 9.92
N TYR A 53 0.07 7.63 8.78
CA TYR A 53 0.45 8.64 7.79
C TYR A 53 -0.68 9.00 6.82
N ARG A 54 -1.80 8.27 6.81
CA ARG A 54 -2.82 8.40 5.74
C ARG A 54 -3.56 9.73 5.79
N LEU A 55 -3.97 10.21 6.98
CA LEU A 55 -4.60 11.53 7.12
C LEU A 55 -3.66 12.68 6.71
N PRO A 56 -2.43 12.83 7.25
CA PRO A 56 -1.55 13.91 6.83
C PRO A 56 -1.17 13.83 5.34
N LEU A 57 -1.12 12.62 4.77
CA LEU A 57 -0.86 12.44 3.34
C LEU A 57 -2.02 12.96 2.49
N TRP A 58 -3.25 12.62 2.91
CA TRP A 58 -4.48 13.15 2.30
C TRP A 58 -4.51 14.67 2.34
N GLU A 59 -4.30 15.26 3.52
CA GLU A 59 -4.28 16.71 3.72
C GLU A 59 -3.25 17.39 2.82
N ARG A 60 -2.03 16.84 2.75
CA ARG A 60 -0.96 17.40 1.92
C ARG A 60 -1.28 17.37 0.43
N LEU A 61 -1.67 16.21 -0.11
CA LEU A 61 -1.90 16.06 -1.55
C LEU A 61 -3.12 16.87 -2.01
N THR A 62 -4.22 16.86 -1.23
CA THR A 62 -5.42 17.63 -1.55
C THR A 62 -5.20 19.15 -1.43
N ALA A 63 -4.38 19.61 -0.49
CA ALA A 63 -3.97 21.02 -0.41
C ALA A 63 -3.20 21.50 -1.65
N ARG A 64 -2.61 20.59 -2.43
CA ARG A 64 -1.96 20.84 -3.72
C ARG A 64 -2.89 20.67 -4.93
N GLY A 65 -4.18 20.44 -4.69
CA GLY A 65 -5.18 20.24 -5.75
C GLY A 65 -5.18 18.85 -6.37
N VAL A 66 -4.48 17.87 -5.78
CA VAL A 66 -4.56 16.47 -6.20
C VAL A 66 -5.93 15.92 -5.80
N ARG A 67 -6.68 15.39 -6.77
CA ARG A 67 -7.86 14.56 -6.48
C ARG A 67 -7.37 13.19 -6.09
N LEU A 68 -7.47 12.85 -4.81
CA LEU A 68 -6.96 11.61 -4.24
C LEU A 68 -8.09 10.61 -4.01
N ASP A 69 -7.78 9.34 -4.24
CA ASP A 69 -8.63 8.17 -4.01
C ASP A 69 -7.70 7.12 -3.37
N PHE A 70 -7.86 6.86 -2.07
CA PHE A 70 -7.17 5.73 -1.46
C PHE A 70 -7.89 4.45 -1.86
N VAL A 71 -7.13 3.42 -2.22
CA VAL A 71 -7.72 2.16 -2.68
C VAL A 71 -7.17 0.98 -1.89
N GLY A 72 -8.04 0.01 -1.62
CA GLY A 72 -7.71 -1.22 -0.92
C GLY A 72 -8.96 -1.89 -0.36
N SER A 73 -8.83 -3.14 0.07
CA SER A 73 -9.97 -3.93 0.56
C SER A 73 -10.27 -3.74 2.06
N ARG A 74 -9.52 -2.88 2.75
CA ARG A 74 -9.80 -2.49 4.14
C ARG A 74 -10.18 -1.02 4.16
N ASN A 75 -11.07 -0.68 5.09
CA ASN A 75 -11.45 0.69 5.37
C ASN A 75 -11.30 0.95 6.87
N GLY A 76 -10.78 2.13 7.22
CA GLY A 76 -10.76 2.59 8.60
C GLY A 76 -9.87 3.81 8.83
N GLY A 77 -10.25 4.64 9.80
CA GLY A 77 -9.55 5.87 10.15
C GLY A 77 -10.45 6.77 11.00
N PRO A 78 -9.98 7.96 11.40
CA PRO A 78 -10.80 8.96 12.06
C PRO A 78 -11.78 9.60 11.06
N ASP A 79 -12.90 10.17 11.55
CA ASP A 79 -13.88 10.89 10.70
C ASP A 79 -13.25 12.03 9.88
N ALA A 80 -12.13 12.58 10.35
CA ALA A 80 -11.38 13.63 9.66
C ALA A 80 -10.68 13.14 8.38
N LEU A 81 -10.51 11.83 8.19
CA LEU A 81 -9.98 11.22 6.97
C LEU A 81 -11.16 10.89 6.04
N PRO A 82 -11.36 11.64 4.94
CA PRO A 82 -12.54 11.44 4.09
C PRO A 82 -12.58 10.08 3.40
N ASP A 83 -11.40 9.51 3.13
CA ASP A 83 -11.24 8.22 2.48
C ASP A 83 -10.38 7.30 3.37
N GLY A 84 -11.06 6.33 3.97
CA GLY A 84 -10.47 5.40 4.92
C GLY A 84 -9.79 4.19 4.27
N ASP A 85 -9.79 4.06 2.94
CA ASP A 85 -9.38 2.82 2.28
C ASP A 85 -7.87 2.57 2.39
N HIS A 86 -7.51 1.30 2.51
CA HIS A 86 -6.12 0.83 2.60
C HIS A 86 -5.99 -0.67 2.37
N GLU A 87 -4.75 -1.12 2.22
CA GLU A 87 -4.37 -2.54 2.19
C GLU A 87 -3.38 -2.87 3.34
N GLY A 88 -3.53 -2.17 4.47
CA GLY A 88 -2.86 -2.47 5.75
C GLY A 88 -3.39 -3.73 6.47
N ARG A 89 -2.47 -4.61 6.90
CA ARG A 89 -2.75 -5.89 7.59
C ARG A 89 -1.93 -6.02 8.89
N SER A 90 -2.48 -5.56 10.02
CA SER A 90 -1.78 -5.60 11.32
C SER A 90 -1.20 -6.98 11.66
N GLY A 91 0.08 -7.02 12.02
CA GLY A 91 0.80 -8.24 12.38
C GLY A 91 1.20 -9.16 11.23
N TRP A 92 0.88 -8.84 9.97
CA TRP A 92 1.23 -9.69 8.84
C TRP A 92 2.68 -9.48 8.41
N THR A 93 3.36 -10.58 8.09
CA THR A 93 4.67 -10.59 7.42
C THR A 93 4.49 -10.37 5.91
N ALA A 94 5.56 -9.94 5.23
CA ALA A 94 5.59 -9.88 3.77
C ALA A 94 5.26 -11.25 3.16
N ALA A 95 5.77 -12.33 3.76
CA ALA A 95 5.51 -13.69 3.30
C ALA A 95 4.01 -14.06 3.39
N ARG A 96 3.30 -13.57 4.41
CA ARG A 96 1.85 -13.79 4.56
C ARG A 96 1.03 -12.96 3.58
N MET A 97 1.48 -11.77 3.22
CA MET A 97 0.81 -10.90 2.23
C MET A 97 1.03 -11.39 0.79
N LEU A 98 2.22 -11.91 0.48
CA LEU A 98 2.66 -12.23 -0.88
C LEU A 98 1.63 -13.00 -1.75
N PRO A 99 0.93 -14.05 -1.28
CA PRO A 99 -0.03 -14.77 -2.12
C PRO A 99 -1.23 -13.93 -2.57
N MET A 100 -1.61 -12.91 -1.78
CA MET A 100 -2.78 -12.08 -2.01
C MET A 100 -2.45 -10.78 -2.75
N THR A 101 -1.21 -10.31 -2.66
CA THR A 101 -0.76 -9.01 -3.19
C THR A 101 -1.22 -8.75 -4.63
N GLY A 102 -1.03 -9.72 -5.53
CA GLY A 102 -1.43 -9.55 -6.93
C GLY A 102 -2.94 -9.37 -7.10
N GLY A 103 -3.75 -10.10 -6.33
CA GLY A 103 -5.21 -9.99 -6.35
C GLY A 103 -5.70 -8.65 -5.82
N TRP A 104 -5.10 -8.14 -4.73
CA TRP A 104 -5.44 -6.81 -4.20
C TRP A 104 -5.12 -5.70 -5.20
N VAL A 105 -3.93 -5.74 -5.81
CA VAL A 105 -3.52 -4.75 -6.82
C VAL A 105 -4.39 -4.83 -8.07
N LEU A 106 -4.72 -6.03 -8.54
CA LEU A 106 -5.58 -6.23 -9.70
C LEU A 106 -6.98 -5.67 -9.46
N ALA A 107 -7.55 -5.89 -8.28
CA ALA A 107 -8.90 -5.44 -7.96
C ALA A 107 -9.01 -3.91 -7.80
N ALA A 108 -7.97 -3.28 -7.25
CA ALA A 108 -7.98 -1.84 -6.95
C ALA A 108 -7.49 -0.96 -8.11
N GLU A 109 -6.69 -1.53 -9.02
CA GLU A 109 -6.05 -0.82 -10.14
C GLU A 109 -5.33 0.48 -9.71
N PRO A 110 -4.37 0.44 -8.75
CA PRO A 110 -3.76 1.66 -8.24
C PRO A 110 -2.80 2.30 -9.25
N ASP A 111 -2.78 3.64 -9.29
CA ASP A 111 -1.75 4.41 -9.98
C ASP A 111 -0.43 4.39 -9.20
N VAL A 112 -0.52 4.44 -7.87
CA VAL A 112 0.62 4.41 -6.95
C VAL A 112 0.41 3.37 -5.86
N VAL A 113 1.42 2.54 -5.57
CA VAL A 113 1.45 1.65 -4.40
C VAL A 113 2.50 2.14 -3.42
N LEU A 114 2.08 2.41 -2.18
CA LEU A 114 2.98 2.69 -1.06
C LEU A 114 3.26 1.37 -0.33
N LEU A 115 4.39 0.73 -0.65
CA LEU A 115 4.74 -0.57 -0.09
C LEU A 115 5.63 -0.39 1.16
N HIS A 116 5.10 -0.78 2.32
CA HIS A 116 5.87 -0.87 3.56
C HIS A 116 5.59 -2.17 4.32
N ALA A 117 6.56 -3.10 4.25
CA ALA A 117 6.51 -4.40 4.88
C ALA A 117 7.91 -4.87 5.30
N GLY A 118 8.00 -5.95 6.07
CA GLY A 118 9.26 -6.51 6.58
C GLY A 118 9.49 -6.32 8.08
N THR A 119 8.75 -5.41 8.75
CA THR A 119 8.86 -5.24 10.21
C THR A 119 8.55 -6.53 10.96
N ASN A 120 7.43 -7.18 10.64
CA ASN A 120 7.01 -8.42 11.30
C ASN A 120 7.89 -9.61 10.91
N ASP A 121 8.42 -9.63 9.68
CA ASP A 121 9.36 -10.67 9.23
C ASP A 121 10.60 -10.66 10.13
N LEU A 122 11.20 -9.49 10.33
CA LEU A 122 12.38 -9.34 11.19
C LEU A 122 12.06 -9.65 12.66
N LEU A 123 10.91 -9.20 13.18
CA LEU A 123 10.47 -9.52 14.54
C LEU A 123 10.28 -11.03 14.74
N ASN A 124 9.85 -11.75 13.70
CA ASN A 124 9.69 -13.20 13.70
C ASN A 124 11.00 -13.96 13.41
N GLY A 125 12.14 -13.27 13.34
CA GLY A 125 13.45 -13.89 13.14
C GLY A 125 13.78 -14.26 11.69
N VAL A 126 12.97 -13.84 10.71
CA VAL A 126 13.29 -14.00 9.29
C VAL A 126 14.51 -13.14 8.95
N SER A 127 15.43 -13.68 8.16
CA SER A 127 16.64 -12.94 7.78
C SER A 127 16.31 -11.74 6.88
N ALA A 128 17.17 -10.72 6.90
CA ALA A 128 17.09 -9.59 5.99
C ALA A 128 17.16 -10.02 4.52
N ARG A 129 17.91 -11.09 4.22
CA ARG A 129 18.00 -11.66 2.87
C ARG A 129 16.66 -12.24 2.44
N ASP A 130 16.06 -13.10 3.24
CA ASP A 130 14.81 -13.78 2.89
C ASP A 130 13.63 -12.79 2.86
N THR A 131 13.65 -11.79 3.75
CA THR A 131 12.69 -10.67 3.73
C THR A 131 12.83 -9.88 2.44
N ALA A 132 14.05 -9.53 2.00
CA ALA A 132 14.29 -8.84 0.73
C ALA A 132 13.85 -9.68 -0.48
N THR A 133 14.13 -11.00 -0.48
CA THR A 133 13.64 -11.92 -1.53
C THR A 133 12.11 -11.98 -1.58
N THR A 134 11.46 -11.92 -0.42
CA THR A 134 9.99 -11.90 -0.37
C THR A 134 9.43 -10.59 -0.92
N LEU A 135 10.04 -9.46 -0.60
CA LEU A 135 9.65 -8.15 -1.13
C LEU A 135 9.92 -8.02 -2.64
N ASP A 136 11.02 -8.60 -3.15
CA ASP A 136 11.29 -8.73 -4.59
C ASP A 136 10.13 -9.48 -5.30
N ARG A 137 9.69 -10.60 -4.72
CA ARG A 137 8.53 -11.36 -5.23
C ARG A 137 7.21 -10.61 -5.08
N MET A 138 7.05 -9.76 -4.08
CA MET A 138 5.86 -8.91 -3.96
C MET A 138 5.83 -7.88 -5.09
N LEU A 139 6.97 -7.27 -5.44
CA LEU A 139 7.06 -6.38 -6.60
C LEU A 139 6.73 -7.13 -7.91
N ASP A 140 7.20 -8.37 -8.08
CA ASP A 140 6.81 -9.20 -9.24
C ASP A 140 5.27 -9.34 -9.32
N ARG A 141 4.58 -9.57 -8.19
CA ARG A 141 3.12 -9.68 -8.15
C ARG A 141 2.40 -8.36 -8.42
N ILE A 142 2.93 -7.26 -7.90
CA ILE A 142 2.38 -5.92 -8.12
C ILE A 142 2.45 -5.57 -9.61
N PHE A 143 3.63 -5.72 -10.23
CA PHE A 143 3.81 -5.37 -11.64
C PHE A 143 3.16 -6.35 -12.61
N ALA A 144 2.98 -7.62 -12.23
CA ALA A 144 2.17 -8.54 -13.02
C ALA A 144 0.69 -8.14 -13.06
N ALA A 145 0.16 -7.58 -11.95
CA ALA A 145 -1.24 -7.17 -11.85
C ALA A 145 -1.49 -5.76 -12.42
N ALA A 146 -0.57 -4.82 -12.19
CA ALA A 146 -0.65 -3.45 -12.67
C ALA A 146 0.70 -3.01 -13.28
N PRO A 147 1.02 -3.38 -14.53
CA PRO A 147 2.34 -3.15 -15.13
C PRO A 147 2.79 -1.68 -15.19
N ARG A 148 1.84 -0.74 -15.17
CA ARG A 148 2.10 0.71 -15.23
C ARG A 148 2.00 1.42 -13.88
N THR A 149 1.72 0.70 -12.80
CA THR A 149 1.65 1.31 -11.46
C THR A 149 3.02 1.84 -11.06
N HIS A 150 3.06 2.88 -10.25
CA HIS A 150 4.28 3.37 -9.64
C HIS A 150 4.39 2.85 -8.21
N VAL A 151 5.47 2.12 -7.89
CA VAL A 151 5.68 1.61 -6.54
C VAL A 151 6.72 2.45 -5.81
N ILE A 152 6.37 2.97 -4.64
CA ILE A 152 7.33 3.55 -3.71
C ILE A 152 7.50 2.53 -2.57
N MET A 153 8.65 1.88 -2.51
CA MET A 153 8.96 0.87 -1.50
C MET A 153 9.80 1.50 -0.39
N ALA A 154 9.26 1.61 0.82
CA ALA A 154 10.01 2.10 1.97
C ALA A 154 10.79 0.99 2.67
N GLY A 155 11.95 1.35 3.22
CA GLY A 155 12.61 0.54 4.24
C GLY A 155 11.78 0.44 5.53
N VAL A 156 12.22 -0.40 6.47
CA VAL A 156 11.56 -0.50 7.79
C VAL A 156 11.93 0.71 8.65
N TRP A 157 10.96 1.57 8.96
CA TRP A 157 11.15 2.73 9.85
C TRP A 157 11.14 2.38 11.33
N ALA A 158 10.46 1.29 11.72
CA ALA A 158 10.40 0.85 13.10
C ALA A 158 11.83 0.63 13.67
N PRO A 159 12.15 1.11 14.89
CA PRO A 159 13.50 1.06 15.44
C PRO A 159 14.12 -0.33 15.45
N LEU A 160 13.32 -1.35 15.81
CA LEU A 160 13.71 -2.76 15.94
C LEU A 160 15.04 -2.94 16.67
N THR A 161 15.14 -2.42 17.89
CA THR A 161 16.40 -2.35 18.65
C THR A 161 17.12 -3.69 18.78
N LYS A 162 16.37 -4.78 18.98
CA LYS A 162 16.91 -6.16 19.04
C LYS A 162 17.34 -6.73 17.68
N GLN A 163 16.76 -6.25 16.59
CA GLN A 163 17.05 -6.69 15.21
C GLN A 163 17.79 -5.63 14.40
N ARG A 164 18.47 -4.67 15.05
CA ARG A 164 19.11 -3.52 14.39
C ARG A 164 20.03 -3.93 13.23
N ALA A 165 20.81 -4.99 13.40
CA ALA A 165 21.69 -5.51 12.35
C ALA A 165 20.91 -6.02 11.13
N GLN A 166 19.84 -6.80 11.35
CA GLN A 166 18.98 -7.30 10.27
C GLN A 166 18.21 -6.17 9.59
N ARG A 167 17.69 -5.20 10.36
CA ARG A 167 17.03 -4.00 9.81
C ARG A 167 17.98 -3.21 8.91
N ALA A 168 19.21 -2.96 9.37
CA ALA A 168 20.22 -2.24 8.60
C ALA A 168 20.65 -3.02 7.34
N GLU A 169 20.80 -4.34 7.43
CA GLU A 169 21.06 -5.21 6.29
C GLU A 169 19.91 -5.18 5.27
N LEU A 170 18.67 -5.21 5.72
CA LEU A 170 17.50 -5.12 4.85
C LEU A 170 17.49 -3.77 4.10
N GLY A 171 17.73 -2.67 4.81
CA GLY A 171 17.85 -1.34 4.20
C GLY A 171 18.97 -1.22 3.16
N ARG A 172 20.06 -2.00 3.30
CA ARG A 172 21.12 -2.09 2.28
C ARG A 172 20.76 -2.94 1.05
N ARG A 173 19.81 -3.87 1.18
CA ARG A 173 19.38 -4.77 0.09
C ARG A 173 18.28 -4.18 -0.79
N LEU A 174 17.31 -3.50 -0.17
CA LEU A 174 16.11 -3.01 -0.87
C LEU A 174 16.39 -2.01 -2.02
N PRO A 175 17.41 -1.13 -1.95
CA PRO A 175 17.81 -0.31 -3.11
C PRO A 175 18.18 -1.16 -4.34
N GLY A 176 18.88 -2.28 -4.13
CA GLY A 176 19.24 -3.22 -5.19
C GLY A 176 18.04 -3.95 -5.78
N VAL A 177 17.06 -4.30 -4.94
CA VAL A 177 15.78 -4.88 -5.39
C VAL A 177 15.02 -3.88 -6.27
N ALA A 178 14.86 -2.63 -5.83
CA ALA A 178 14.21 -1.60 -6.64
C ALA A 178 14.99 -1.32 -7.95
N ALA A 179 16.32 -1.32 -7.91
CA ALA A 179 17.15 -1.13 -9.10
C ALA A 179 16.98 -2.26 -10.13
N LYS A 180 16.88 -3.52 -9.70
CA LYS A 180 16.60 -4.68 -10.56
C LYS A 180 15.27 -4.49 -11.31
N HIS A 181 14.21 -4.12 -10.61
CA HIS A 181 12.88 -3.89 -11.21
C HIS A 181 12.86 -2.69 -12.15
N ARG A 182 13.54 -1.58 -11.80
CA ARG A 182 13.73 -0.45 -12.73
C ARG A 182 14.48 -0.85 -14.00
N ALA A 183 15.52 -1.69 -13.89
CA ALA A 183 16.26 -2.18 -15.05
C ALA A 183 15.39 -3.09 -15.95
N ALA A 184 14.36 -3.72 -15.39
CA ALA A 184 13.35 -4.47 -16.13
C ALA A 184 12.22 -3.58 -16.72
N GLY A 185 12.32 -2.26 -16.57
CA GLY A 185 11.37 -1.29 -17.13
C GLY A 185 10.21 -0.90 -16.20
N HIS A 186 10.16 -1.43 -14.98
CA HIS A 186 9.11 -1.08 -14.02
C HIS A 186 9.34 0.27 -13.34
N SER A 187 8.24 0.97 -13.03
CA SER A 187 8.26 2.22 -12.26
C SER A 187 8.31 1.93 -10.77
N VAL A 188 9.51 1.81 -10.20
CA VAL A 188 9.70 1.63 -8.74
C VAL A 188 10.83 2.49 -8.20
N GLU A 189 10.66 3.01 -6.99
CA GLU A 189 11.75 3.62 -6.24
C GLU A 189 11.82 3.11 -4.79
N TYR A 190 13.00 3.24 -4.19
CA TYR A 190 13.22 2.92 -2.78
C TYR A 190 13.24 4.22 -1.97
N LEU A 191 12.39 4.28 -0.95
CA LEU A 191 12.39 5.36 0.04
C LEU A 191 13.24 4.93 1.24
N ASP A 192 14.41 5.57 1.39
CA ASP A 192 15.24 5.36 2.57
C ASP A 192 14.63 6.05 3.79
N VAL A 193 14.35 5.26 4.80
CA VAL A 193 13.78 5.70 6.08
C VAL A 193 14.69 5.39 7.27
N SER A 194 15.95 5.04 7.01
CA SER A 194 16.93 4.66 8.04
C SER A 194 17.20 5.78 9.04
N GLY A 195 17.09 7.04 8.62
CA GLY A 195 17.26 8.24 9.45
C GLY A 195 15.98 8.84 10.02
N LEU A 196 14.80 8.30 9.67
CA LEU A 196 13.53 9.00 9.91
C LEU A 196 13.20 9.13 11.41
N PHE A 197 13.33 8.08 12.24
CA PHE A 197 13.06 8.21 13.68
C PHE A 197 13.90 7.33 14.62
N PRO A 198 14.41 7.88 15.74
CA PRO A 198 14.91 7.10 16.88
C PRO A 198 13.76 6.49 17.70
N ALA A 199 14.09 5.53 18.58
CA ALA A 199 13.10 4.81 19.39
C ALA A 199 12.22 5.70 20.28
N THR A 200 12.73 6.86 20.70
CA THR A 200 12.02 7.86 21.50
C THR A 200 10.85 8.53 20.78
N ARG A 201 10.71 8.33 19.47
CA ARG A 201 9.60 8.88 18.66
C ARG A 201 8.56 7.81 18.28
N THR A 202 8.55 6.69 19.00
CA THR A 202 7.53 5.65 18.91
C THR A 202 6.48 5.80 20.00
N ALA A 203 5.26 5.34 19.75
CA ALA A 203 4.17 5.33 20.72
C ALA A 203 4.29 4.20 21.74
N ASP A 204 4.87 3.06 21.34
CA ASP A 204 4.91 1.81 22.12
C ASP A 204 6.25 1.06 22.02
N GLY A 205 7.31 1.73 21.55
CA GLY A 205 8.60 1.11 21.28
C GLY A 205 8.73 0.51 19.87
N LEU A 206 7.64 0.43 19.10
CA LEU A 206 7.61 -0.15 17.76
C LEU A 206 6.98 0.79 16.72
N HIS A 207 5.75 1.23 16.97
CA HIS A 207 4.95 2.02 16.04
C HIS A 207 5.27 3.51 16.18
N ALA A 208 5.31 4.23 15.05
CA ALA A 208 5.53 5.67 15.05
C ALA A 208 4.43 6.40 15.84
N GLY A 209 4.79 7.49 16.53
CA GLY A 209 3.80 8.42 17.08
C GLY A 209 3.26 9.38 16.02
N GLN A 210 2.28 10.20 16.39
CA GLN A 210 1.63 11.16 15.47
C GLN A 210 2.62 12.08 14.74
N ALA A 211 3.56 12.70 15.47
CA ALA A 211 4.55 13.60 14.88
C ALA A 211 5.46 12.87 13.86
N ALA A 212 5.84 11.63 14.17
CA ALA A 212 6.64 10.82 13.27
C ALA A 212 5.84 10.39 12.02
N TYR A 213 4.57 10.05 12.17
CA TYR A 213 3.73 9.75 11.00
C TYR A 213 3.53 10.94 10.06
N ARG A 214 3.53 12.19 10.57
CA ARG A 214 3.53 13.39 9.70
C ARG A 214 4.80 13.44 8.84
N GLU A 215 5.98 13.23 9.42
CA GLU A 215 7.24 13.19 8.67
C GLU A 215 7.30 12.01 7.67
N ILE A 216 6.74 10.84 8.02
CA ILE A 216 6.56 9.72 7.07
C ILE A 216 5.66 10.13 5.89
N SER A 217 4.55 10.83 6.20
CA SER A 217 3.64 11.36 5.20
C SER A 217 4.34 12.35 4.27
N GLU A 218 5.14 13.28 4.79
CA GLU A 218 5.93 14.21 3.96
C GLU A 218 6.83 13.44 2.99
N ALA A 219 7.55 12.43 3.49
CA ALA A 219 8.43 11.61 2.67
C ALA A 219 7.69 10.86 1.56
N TRP A 220 6.48 10.33 1.81
CA TRP A 220 5.65 9.73 0.78
C TRP A 220 5.15 10.75 -0.24
N ALA A 221 4.64 11.88 0.24
CA ALA A 221 4.07 12.93 -0.60
C ALA A 221 5.11 13.51 -1.56
N GLU A 222 6.33 13.77 -1.08
CA GLU A 222 7.44 14.24 -1.93
C GLU A 222 7.72 13.30 -3.11
N ARG A 223 7.64 11.97 -2.90
CA ARG A 223 7.84 10.99 -3.97
C ARG A 223 6.66 10.95 -4.95
N ILE A 224 5.44 11.02 -4.43
CA ILE A 224 4.23 11.09 -5.26
C ILE A 224 4.25 12.37 -6.12
N GLU A 225 4.53 13.53 -5.53
CA GLU A 225 4.62 14.82 -6.21
C GLU A 225 5.71 14.79 -7.29
N ALA A 226 6.91 14.30 -6.97
CA ALA A 226 7.99 14.16 -7.94
C ALA A 226 7.63 13.21 -9.10
N TRP A 227 6.85 12.16 -8.85
CA TRP A 227 6.33 11.29 -9.90
C TRP A 227 5.25 11.99 -10.75
N LEU A 228 4.36 12.77 -10.11
CA LEU A 228 3.33 13.58 -10.76
C LEU A 228 3.89 14.75 -11.59
N GLU A 229 5.16 15.10 -11.45
CA GLU A 229 5.81 16.10 -12.30
C GLU A 229 6.45 15.48 -13.55
N ARG A 230 6.64 14.15 -13.59
CA ARG A 230 7.25 13.49 -14.75
C ARG A 230 6.36 13.62 -15.99
N PRO A 231 6.92 13.69 -17.21
CA PRO A 231 6.14 13.61 -18.44
C PRO A 231 5.21 12.36 -18.47
N PRO A 232 3.97 12.43 -19.01
CA PRO A 232 3.00 11.33 -18.97
C PRO A 232 3.51 10.01 -19.59
N ASP A 233 4.32 10.09 -20.64
CA ASP A 233 5.04 8.98 -21.27
C ASP A 233 6.03 8.30 -20.32
N ARG A 234 6.63 9.07 -19.40
CA ARG A 234 7.55 8.56 -18.36
C ARG A 234 6.86 8.11 -17.09
N ARG A 235 5.58 8.45 -16.88
CA ARG A 235 4.76 7.91 -15.77
C ARG A 235 4.19 6.53 -16.08
N ARG A 236 3.97 6.22 -17.36
CA ARG A 236 3.28 5.02 -17.85
C ARG A 236 4.20 3.89 -18.30
N ALA A 237 5.51 3.94 -18.02
CA ALA A 237 6.45 2.94 -18.52
C ALA A 237 6.15 1.53 -18.00
N ALA A 238 5.36 0.80 -18.79
CA ALA A 238 5.71 -0.46 -19.42
C ALA A 238 5.32 -0.28 -20.90
N GLY A 239 6.28 -0.43 -21.81
CA GLY A 239 6.04 -0.43 -23.26
C GLY A 239 5.17 -1.61 -23.67
#